data_AF-A0A5B8XL25-F1
#
_entry.id   AF-A0A5B8XL25-F1
#
_cell.length_a   1.000
_cell.length_b   1.000
_cell.length_c   1.000
_cell.angle_alpha   90.00
_cell.angle_beta   90.00
_cell.angle_gamma   90.00
#
_symmetry.space_group_name_H-M   'P 1'
#
loop_
_entity.id
_entity.type
_entity.pdbx_description
1 polymer ?
#
loop_
_entity_poly.entity_id
_entity_poly.type
_entity_poly.pdbx_seq_one_letter_code
_entity_poly.pdbx_strand_id
1 'polypeptide(L)'
;MEFLIHGVKYAFPAKPGAMVRGIAAGWQAPGLSEFMMDEPEPYVWPNALGSLRGHVIAPLHKSLPVVASNDPELHAQFALIDLIRVGSARERKVAAEELQKQLG
;
A
#
# COMPACT_ATOMS: atom_id res chain seq x y z
N MET A 1 -12.43 -0.70 12.33
CA MET A 1 -12.44 0.00 11.03
C MET A 1 -12.01 1.46 11.15
N GLU A 2 -12.66 2.26 12.00
CA GLU A 2 -12.35 3.70 12.22
C GLU A 2 -10.85 4.06 12.30
N PHE A 3 -10.07 3.30 13.07
CA PHE A 3 -8.64 3.56 13.19
C PHE A 3 -7.88 3.40 11.87
N LEU A 4 -8.20 2.38 11.07
CA LEU A 4 -7.52 2.13 9.79
C LEU A 4 -7.87 3.21 8.76
N ILE A 5 -9.11 3.69 8.74
CA ILE A 5 -9.55 4.70 7.77
C ILE A 5 -9.06 6.10 8.15
N HIS A 6 -9.14 6.46 9.43
CA HIS A 6 -8.93 7.85 9.87
C HIS A 6 -7.64 8.05 10.67
N GLY A 7 -7.23 7.07 11.47
CA GLY A 7 -6.14 7.19 12.44
C GLY A 7 -4.76 6.78 11.93
N VAL A 8 -4.67 5.73 11.10
CA VAL A 8 -3.40 5.08 10.73
C VAL A 8 -2.39 6.04 10.10
N LYS A 9 -2.85 6.97 9.26
CA LYS A 9 -2.00 7.98 8.62
C LYS A 9 -1.35 8.96 9.59
N TYR A 10 -1.90 9.12 10.79
CA TYR A 10 -1.36 9.98 11.85
C TYR A 10 -0.55 9.19 12.88
N ALA A 11 -0.99 7.98 13.22
CA ALA A 11 -0.29 7.11 14.17
C ALA A 11 0.98 6.48 13.56
N PHE A 12 0.94 6.17 12.27
CA PHE A 12 2.04 5.54 11.52
C PHE A 12 2.30 6.31 10.22
N PRO A 13 2.71 7.59 10.28
CA PRO A 13 2.91 8.39 9.08
C PRO A 13 4.00 7.76 8.20
N ALA A 14 3.74 7.69 6.90
CA ALA A 14 4.73 7.34 5.89
C ALA A 14 4.93 8.52 4.94
N LYS A 15 6.15 8.66 4.43
CA LYS A 15 6.50 9.63 3.40
C LYS A 15 7.20 8.90 2.26
N PRO A 16 6.81 9.15 0.99
CA PRO A 16 7.54 8.64 -0.16
C PRO A 16 9.01 9.09 -0.13
N GLY A 17 9.93 8.15 -0.32
CA GLY A 17 11.38 8.41 -0.37
C GLY A 17 11.95 8.24 -1.78
N ALA A 18 13.23 7.86 -1.89
CA ALA A 18 13.87 7.63 -3.19
C ALA A 18 13.22 6.49 -4.00
N MET A 19 13.38 6.54 -5.33
CA MET A 19 12.96 5.46 -6.21
C MET A 19 13.88 4.25 -6.06
N VAL A 20 13.32 3.13 -5.59
CA VAL A 20 14.03 1.86 -5.40
C VAL A 20 13.25 0.71 -6.01
N ARG A 21 13.88 -0.47 -6.04
CA ARG A 21 13.23 -1.73 -6.38
C ARG A 21 12.59 -2.34 -5.12
N GLY A 22 11.40 -2.91 -5.26
CA GLY A 22 10.69 -3.52 -4.15
C GLY A 22 9.40 -4.25 -4.52
N ILE A 23 8.66 -4.62 -3.48
CA ILE A 23 7.31 -5.20 -3.59
C ILE A 23 6.30 -4.07 -3.59
N ALA A 24 5.24 -4.19 -4.39
CA ALA A 24 4.19 -3.18 -4.46
C ALA A 24 3.60 -2.86 -3.07
N ALA A 25 3.44 -1.58 -2.75
CA ALA A 25 2.87 -1.09 -1.51
C ALA A 25 1.69 -0.14 -1.78
N GLY A 26 0.96 -0.39 -2.86
CA GLY A 26 -0.15 0.42 -3.34
C GLY A 26 -0.90 -0.26 -4.47
N TRP A 27 -1.39 0.51 -5.44
CA TRP A 27 -2.29 0.03 -6.51
C TRP A 27 -1.74 -1.12 -7.37
N GLN A 28 -0.42 -1.27 -7.46
CA GLN A 28 0.23 -2.37 -8.19
C GLN A 28 0.25 -3.69 -7.39
N ALA A 29 -0.31 -3.73 -6.18
CA ALA A 29 -0.48 -4.97 -5.44
C ALA A 29 -1.54 -5.87 -6.11
N PRO A 30 -1.51 -7.19 -5.85
CA PRO A 30 -2.45 -8.15 -6.45
C PRO A 30 -3.91 -7.73 -6.28
N GLY A 31 -4.68 -7.76 -7.37
CA GLY A 31 -6.10 -7.45 -7.36
C GLY A 31 -6.47 -5.97 -7.18
N LEU A 32 -5.50 -5.05 -7.05
CA LEU A 32 -5.81 -3.62 -6.85
C LEU A 32 -5.69 -2.76 -8.10
N SER A 33 -5.07 -3.27 -9.16
CA SER A 33 -4.77 -2.48 -10.37
C SER A 33 -6.01 -1.98 -11.10
N GLU A 34 -7.16 -2.65 -10.93
CA GLU A 34 -8.43 -2.23 -11.53
C GLU A 34 -9.03 -0.97 -10.89
N PHE A 35 -8.66 -0.68 -9.63
CA PHE A 35 -9.08 0.54 -8.93
C PHE A 35 -8.13 1.71 -9.20
N MET A 36 -7.02 1.45 -9.91
CA MET A 36 -6.05 2.45 -10.28
C MET A 36 -6.68 3.42 -11.27
N MET A 37 -6.71 4.71 -10.91
CA MET A 37 -7.41 5.73 -11.71
C MET A 37 -6.52 6.40 -12.76
N ASP A 38 -5.23 6.49 -12.50
CA ASP A 38 -4.19 7.06 -13.36
C ASP A 38 -2.98 6.09 -13.38
N GLU A 39 -1.86 6.43 -14.03
CA GLU A 39 -0.58 5.71 -13.82
C GLU A 39 0.30 6.48 -12.81
N PRO A 40 0.00 6.48 -11.50
CA PRO A 40 0.84 7.15 -10.52
C PRO A 40 2.18 6.42 -10.37
N GLU A 41 3.21 7.17 -9.98
CA GLU A 41 4.47 6.56 -9.58
C GLU A 41 4.23 5.55 -8.45
N PRO A 42 4.65 4.28 -8.61
CA PRO A 42 4.31 3.24 -7.63
C PRO A 42 4.92 3.51 -6.26
N TYR A 43 4.26 3.04 -5.21
CA TYR A 43 4.88 2.87 -3.90
C TYR A 43 5.41 1.45 -3.75
N VAL A 44 6.59 1.32 -3.13
CA VAL A 44 7.19 0.00 -2.88
C VAL A 44 7.70 -0.14 -1.46
N TRP A 45 7.57 -1.35 -0.92
CA TRP A 45 8.39 -1.77 0.20
C TRP A 45 9.73 -2.29 -0.30
N PRO A 46 10.87 -1.77 0.19
CA PRO A 46 12.19 -2.19 -0.28
C PRO A 46 12.39 -3.69 -0.10
N ASN A 47 12.71 -4.36 -1.20
CA ASN A 47 13.00 -5.79 -1.18
C ASN A 47 13.85 -6.13 -2.40
N ALA A 48 14.98 -6.81 -2.18
CA ALA A 48 15.91 -7.20 -3.25
C ALA A 48 15.27 -8.16 -4.26
N LEU A 49 14.28 -8.95 -3.84
CA LEU A 49 13.54 -9.89 -4.69
C LEU A 49 12.36 -9.24 -5.42
N GLY A 50 12.01 -8.00 -5.09
CA GLY A 50 10.92 -7.29 -5.77
C GLY A 50 11.28 -6.92 -7.21
N SER A 51 10.30 -6.84 -8.09
CA SER A 51 10.49 -6.47 -9.50
C SER A 51 10.02 -5.05 -9.83
N LEU A 52 9.20 -4.46 -8.96
CA LEU A 52 8.60 -3.15 -9.18
C LEU A 52 9.56 -2.03 -8.77
N ARG A 53 9.63 -0.98 -9.58
CA ARG A 53 10.37 0.25 -9.24
C ARG A 53 9.38 1.33 -8.83
N GLY A 54 9.60 1.93 -7.67
CA GLY A 54 8.70 2.94 -7.11
C GLY A 54 9.31 3.69 -5.94
N HIS A 55 8.60 4.68 -5.43
CA HIS A 55 8.99 5.43 -4.25
C HIS A 55 8.96 4.51 -3.03
N VAL A 56 10.07 4.46 -2.30
CA VAL A 56 10.10 3.72 -1.03
C VAL A 56 9.12 4.30 -0.04
N ILE A 57 8.35 3.44 0.61
CA ILE A 57 7.66 3.76 1.85
C ILE A 57 8.02 2.74 2.93
N ALA A 58 8.08 3.20 4.18
CA ALA A 58 8.37 2.33 5.31
C ALA A 58 7.16 1.40 5.56
N PRO A 59 7.34 0.07 5.50
CA PRO A 59 6.26 -0.87 5.78
C PRO A 59 5.80 -0.72 7.24
N LEU A 60 4.52 -0.97 7.52
CA LEU A 60 3.99 -0.99 8.89
C LEU A 60 4.71 -2.00 9.79
N HIS A 61 5.22 -3.09 9.21
CA HIS A 61 6.06 -4.06 9.88
C HIS A 61 7.14 -4.61 8.95
N LYS A 62 8.33 -4.88 9.49
CA LYS A 62 9.50 -5.35 8.71
C LYS A 62 9.28 -6.66 7.95
N SER A 63 8.30 -7.49 8.37
CA SER A 63 7.99 -8.76 7.72
C SER A 63 7.06 -8.61 6.51
N LEU A 64 6.37 -7.47 6.32
CA LEU A 64 5.39 -7.30 5.26
C LEU A 64 5.94 -7.62 3.86
N PRO A 65 7.15 -7.19 3.46
CA PRO A 65 7.66 -7.50 2.13
C PRO A 65 7.89 -8.99 1.89
N VAL A 66 8.09 -9.77 2.96
CA VAL A 66 8.29 -11.23 2.91
C VAL A 66 6.95 -11.95 2.90
N VAL A 67 6.02 -11.53 3.77
CA VAL A 67 4.70 -12.17 3.90
C VAL A 67 3.83 -11.89 2.67
N ALA A 68 3.93 -10.69 2.09
CA ALA A 68 3.21 -10.31 0.87
C ALA A 68 3.45 -11.26 -0.31
N SER A 69 4.64 -11.87 -0.38
CA SER A 69 4.94 -12.86 -1.44
C SER A 69 4.21 -14.19 -1.27
N ASN A 70 3.69 -14.50 -0.08
CA ASN A 70 3.04 -15.77 0.25
C ASN A 70 1.51 -15.64 0.38
N ASP A 71 1.01 -14.43 0.59
CA ASP A 71 -0.40 -14.16 0.84
C ASP A 71 -0.86 -12.91 0.05
N PRO A 72 -1.43 -13.12 -1.16
CA PRO A 72 -1.88 -12.01 -2.02
C PRO A 72 -3.01 -11.18 -1.43
N GLU A 73 -3.88 -11.79 -0.62
CA GLU A 73 -4.99 -11.08 0.02
C GLU A 73 -4.47 -10.14 1.11
N LEU A 74 -3.60 -10.66 1.98
CA LEU A 74 -2.93 -9.86 3.00
C LEU A 74 -2.08 -8.75 2.36
N HIS A 75 -1.40 -9.05 1.25
CA HIS A 75 -0.67 -8.06 0.47
C HIS A 75 -1.58 -6.91 0.04
N ALA A 76 -2.71 -7.21 -0.60
CA ALA A 76 -3.68 -6.21 -1.03
C ALA A 76 -4.18 -5.34 0.14
N GLN A 77 -4.55 -5.97 1.26
CA GLN A 77 -5.03 -5.25 2.45
C GLN A 77 -3.99 -4.26 2.99
N PHE A 78 -2.72 -4.68 3.12
CA PHE A 78 -1.66 -3.79 3.59
C PHE A 78 -1.31 -2.69 2.57
N ALA A 79 -1.39 -2.98 1.28
CA ALA A 79 -1.22 -1.99 0.23
C ALA A 79 -2.35 -0.92 0.27
N LEU A 80 -3.59 -1.31 0.54
CA LEU A 80 -4.71 -0.37 0.76
C LEU A 80 -4.47 0.51 1.99
N ILE A 81 -3.97 -0.07 3.09
CA ILE A 81 -3.60 0.72 4.27
C ILE A 81 -2.48 1.72 3.94
N ASP A 82 -1.50 1.34 3.12
CA ASP A 82 -0.44 2.25 2.69
C ASP A 82 -0.96 3.38 1.80
N LEU A 83 -1.90 3.10 0.89
CA LEU A 83 -2.60 4.13 0.12
C LEU A 83 -3.36 5.11 1.03
N ILE A 84 -3.92 4.65 2.15
CA ILE A 84 -4.51 5.54 3.17
C ILE A 84 -3.45 6.42 3.85
N ARG A 85 -2.25 5.88 4.09
CA ARG A 85 -1.13 6.59 4.73
C ARG A 85 -0.53 7.66 3.83
N VAL A 86 -0.27 7.35 2.55
CA VAL A 86 0.53 8.20 1.65
C VAL A 86 -0.21 8.79 0.47
N GLY A 87 -1.34 8.21 0.04
CA GLY A 87 -2.06 8.62 -1.16
C GLY A 87 -2.69 10.01 -1.07
N SER A 88 -3.12 10.54 -2.21
CA SER A 88 -3.94 11.75 -2.34
C SER A 88 -5.32 11.58 -1.67
N ALA A 89 -6.06 12.68 -1.48
CA ALA A 89 -7.40 12.63 -0.90
C ALA A 89 -8.35 11.68 -1.66
N ARG A 90 -8.22 11.60 -2.98
CA ARG A 90 -9.01 10.70 -3.84
C ARG A 90 -8.59 9.23 -3.64
N GLU A 91 -7.29 8.94 -3.68
CA GLU A 91 -6.78 7.59 -3.46
C GLU A 91 -7.14 7.04 -2.08
N ARG A 92 -7.01 7.88 -1.04
CA ARG A 92 -7.40 7.49 0.34
C ARG A 92 -8.87 7.10 0.43
N LYS A 93 -9.74 7.80 -0.30
CA LYS A 93 -11.18 7.50 -0.32
C LYS A 93 -11.43 6.12 -0.93
N VAL A 94 -10.87 5.86 -2.11
CA VAL A 94 -11.02 4.58 -2.82
C VAL A 94 -10.43 3.44 -2.00
N ALA A 95 -9.23 3.64 -1.45
CA ALA A 95 -8.56 2.64 -0.64
C ALA A 95 -9.34 2.30 0.63
N ALA A 96 -9.95 3.30 1.28
CA ALA A 96 -10.80 3.09 2.44
C ALA A 96 -12.09 2.33 2.10
N GLU A 97 -12.75 2.68 0.99
CA GLU A 97 -13.94 1.98 0.51
C GLU A 97 -13.64 0.50 0.22
N GLU A 98 -12.51 0.22 -0.45
CA GLU A 98 -12.14 -1.15 -0.80
C GLU A 98 -11.67 -1.96 0.41
N LEU A 99 -10.88 -1.36 1.30
CA LEU A 99 -10.45 -2.01 2.54
C LEU A 99 -11.65 -2.37 3.43
N GLN A 100 -12.67 -1.52 3.46
CA GLN A 100 -13.89 -1.79 4.22
C GLN A 100 -14.69 -2.97 3.65
N LYS A 101 -14.69 -3.18 2.33
CA LYS A 101 -15.34 -4.35 1.72
C LYS A 101 -14.61 -5.65 2.01
N GLN A 102 -13.28 -5.62 2.09
CA GLN A 102 -12.47 -6.82 2.31
C GLN A 102 -12.51 -7.31 3.77
N LEU A 103 -12.60 -6.40 4.73
CA LEU A 103 -12.51 -6.71 6.17
C LEU A 103 -13.85 -6.56 6.93
N GLY A 104 -14.92 -6.17 6.24
CA GLY A 104 -16.23 -5.84 6.81
C GLY A 104 -17.29 -6.90 6.57
#